data_AF-A0A936CNU3-F1
#
_entry.id   AF-A0A936CNU3-F1
#
_cell.length_a   1.000
_cell.length_b   1.000
_cell.length_c   1.000
_cell.angle_alpha   90.00
_cell.angle_beta   90.00
_cell.angle_gamma   90.00
#
_symmetry.space_group_name_H-M   'P 1'
#
loop_
_entity.id
_entity.type
_entity.pdbx_description
1 polymer ?
#
loop_
_entity_poly.entity_id
_entity_poly.type
_entity_poly.pdbx_seq_one_letter_code
_entity_poly.pdbx_strand_id
1 'polypeptide(L)'
;MATTETASTGPVSGFPAGAAPQGGDLGAEIETLSGRLARVKTNIGQIIFGQEETVEQSMISLLAGGHVLLIGVPGLAKTRLVDCLGKVLGLDAKRVQCTPDLMPADIIGSEVLEESDTGKRAFRFIEGPVFSQLLMADEINRASPRTQSALLQAMQEHKVSVGGHTYPLPQPFHVLATQNPLEQEGTYPLPEAQLDRFLLQIDVHYPSLDAERQMLIVTTGSVDAEAATVLSAAELMAAQRLVRRIPIGDKVVEAILRLVRAGRPESSDIEDVKKNLAWGPGPRAGQALMLASRARALLQGRFSPSIDDVAALAHPVLRHRIALNYGARAEGVTLGNIIDRLIGQLG
;
A
#
# COMPACT_ATOMS: atom_id res chain seq x y z
N MET A 1 -1.15 -26.74 62.51
CA MET A 1 -2.36 -25.99 62.15
C MET A 1 -1.96 -24.55 61.93
N ALA A 2 -1.62 -24.21 60.69
CA ALA A 2 -1.32 -22.85 60.26
C ALA A 2 -2.21 -22.57 59.06
N THR A 3 -3.01 -21.52 59.21
CA THR A 3 -4.03 -21.00 58.30
C THR A 3 -3.40 -20.35 57.08
N THR A 4 -3.82 -20.75 55.88
CA THR A 4 -3.53 -20.03 54.64
C THR A 4 -4.86 -19.59 54.02
N GLU A 5 -4.99 -18.27 53.86
CA GLU A 5 -6.16 -17.56 53.36
C GLU A 5 -6.54 -17.91 51.93
N THR A 6 -7.86 -17.94 51.73
CA THR A 6 -8.59 -18.00 50.47
C THR A 6 -8.49 -16.68 49.72
N ALA A 7 -7.95 -16.68 48.51
CA ALA A 7 -8.02 -15.55 47.59
C ALA A 7 -9.33 -15.61 46.78
N SER A 8 -10.22 -14.64 47.02
CA SER A 8 -11.47 -14.45 46.28
C SER A 8 -11.22 -13.83 44.90
N THR A 9 -11.87 -14.40 43.88
CA THR A 9 -11.96 -13.87 42.52
C THR A 9 -12.92 -12.67 42.48
N GLY A 10 -12.37 -11.46 42.32
CA GLY A 10 -13.16 -10.26 41.99
C GLY A 10 -13.40 -10.13 40.48
N PRO A 11 -14.52 -9.51 40.04
CA PRO A 11 -14.86 -9.42 38.63
C PRO A 11 -13.99 -8.37 37.92
N VAL A 12 -13.54 -8.70 36.71
CA VAL A 12 -12.71 -7.83 35.85
C VAL A 12 -13.57 -6.67 35.35
N SER A 13 -13.27 -5.47 35.82
CA SER A 13 -13.96 -4.23 35.48
C SER A 13 -13.50 -3.68 34.12
N GLY A 14 -14.48 -3.49 33.22
CA GLY A 14 -14.63 -2.32 32.34
C GLY A 14 -13.48 -1.96 31.39
N PHE A 15 -13.62 -2.31 30.11
CA PHE A 15 -12.96 -1.58 29.03
C PHE A 15 -13.45 -0.12 29.02
N PRO A 16 -12.57 0.89 28.94
CA PRO A 16 -13.01 2.27 28.81
C PRO A 16 -13.64 2.46 27.42
N ALA A 17 -14.94 2.76 27.39
CA ALA A 17 -15.60 3.28 26.21
C ALA A 17 -14.89 4.57 25.78
N GLY A 18 -14.20 4.53 24.64
CA GLY A 18 -13.52 5.70 24.09
C GLY A 18 -14.49 6.84 23.87
N ALA A 19 -14.19 8.00 24.46
CA ALA A 19 -14.92 9.23 24.23
C ALA A 19 -14.92 9.57 22.73
N ALA A 20 -16.11 9.65 22.13
CA ALA A 20 -16.29 10.11 20.77
C ALA A 20 -15.80 11.56 20.63
N PRO A 21 -14.89 11.89 19.69
CA PRO A 21 -14.50 13.26 19.46
C PRO A 21 -15.67 14.04 18.85
N GLN A 22 -15.78 15.30 19.26
CA GLN A 22 -16.84 16.27 18.94
C GLN A 22 -17.20 16.26 17.44
N GLY A 23 -18.49 16.06 17.17
CA GLY A 23 -19.04 15.74 15.85
C GLY A 23 -19.09 16.93 14.89
N GLY A 24 -18.21 16.90 13.90
CA GLY A 24 -18.58 17.34 12.55
C GLY A 24 -19.53 16.30 11.93
N ASP A 25 -20.40 16.74 11.03
CA ASP A 25 -21.27 15.84 10.26
C ASP A 25 -20.39 14.95 9.36
N LEU A 26 -20.11 13.73 9.85
CA LEU A 26 -19.34 12.71 9.13
C LEU A 26 -19.93 12.44 7.74
N GLY A 27 -21.26 12.56 7.61
CA GLY A 27 -21.95 12.40 6.33
C GLY A 27 -21.54 13.49 5.34
N ALA A 28 -21.64 14.75 5.74
CA ALA A 28 -21.22 15.89 4.90
C ALA A 28 -19.72 15.88 4.56
N GLU A 29 -18.86 15.46 5.49
CA GLU A 29 -17.42 15.27 5.24
C GLU A 29 -17.19 14.22 4.14
N ILE A 30 -17.89 13.08 4.21
CA ILE A 30 -17.81 11.99 3.24
C ILE A 30 -18.33 12.45 1.87
N GLU A 31 -19.51 13.06 1.79
CA GLU A 31 -20.10 13.51 0.51
C GLU A 31 -19.18 14.52 -0.21
N THR A 32 -18.68 15.50 0.53
CA THR A 32 -17.78 16.52 -0.01
C THR A 32 -16.49 15.89 -0.55
N LEU A 33 -15.90 14.98 0.21
CA LEU A 33 -14.65 14.34 -0.18
C LEU A 33 -14.85 13.37 -1.34
N SER A 34 -15.91 12.56 -1.33
CA SER A 34 -16.22 11.62 -2.41
C SER A 34 -16.45 12.35 -3.74
N GLY A 35 -17.09 13.52 -3.72
CA GLY A 35 -17.20 14.38 -4.91
C GLY A 35 -15.83 14.82 -5.47
N ARG A 36 -14.86 15.10 -4.60
CA ARG A 36 -13.48 15.43 -5.02
C ARG A 36 -12.71 14.20 -5.48
N LEU A 37 -12.85 13.06 -4.83
CA LEU A 37 -12.22 11.80 -5.23
C LEU A 37 -12.75 11.30 -6.58
N ALA A 38 -14.03 11.52 -6.88
CA ALA A 38 -14.58 11.28 -8.21
C ALA A 38 -13.86 12.13 -9.27
N ARG A 39 -13.63 13.43 -8.99
CA ARG A 39 -12.85 14.31 -9.88
C ARG A 39 -11.40 13.85 -10.03
N VAL A 40 -10.77 13.35 -8.96
CA VAL A 40 -9.43 12.75 -9.04
C VAL A 40 -9.44 11.56 -10.01
N LYS A 41 -10.38 10.62 -9.84
CA LYS A 41 -10.51 9.44 -10.71
C LYS A 41 -10.76 9.83 -12.17
N THR A 42 -11.62 10.82 -12.43
CA THR A 42 -11.86 11.33 -13.78
C THR A 42 -10.62 11.95 -14.42
N ASN A 43 -9.84 12.76 -13.68
CA ASN A 43 -8.60 13.34 -14.22
C ASN A 43 -7.56 12.26 -14.54
N ILE A 44 -7.42 11.25 -13.68
CA ILE A 44 -6.49 10.13 -13.94
C ILE A 44 -6.92 9.33 -15.17
N GLY A 45 -8.24 9.07 -15.32
CA GLY A 45 -8.78 8.32 -16.47
C GLY A 45 -8.64 9.03 -17.83
N GLN A 46 -8.30 10.31 -17.86
CA GLN A 46 -7.97 11.03 -19.10
C GLN A 46 -6.52 10.78 -19.56
N ILE A 47 -5.68 10.25 -18.67
CA ILE A 47 -4.23 10.08 -18.89
C ILE A 47 -3.84 8.61 -18.90
N ILE A 48 -4.50 7.81 -18.06
CA ILE A 48 -4.26 6.38 -17.89
C ILE A 48 -5.46 5.61 -18.44
N PHE A 49 -5.23 4.80 -19.48
CA PHE A 49 -6.27 4.05 -20.19
C PHE A 49 -6.18 2.56 -19.89
N GLY A 50 -7.33 1.92 -19.62
CA GLY A 50 -7.43 0.46 -19.44
C GLY A 50 -6.76 -0.08 -18.17
N GLN A 51 -6.60 0.77 -17.15
CA GLN A 51 -6.03 0.40 -15.84
C GLN A 51 -6.89 0.92 -14.68
N GLU A 52 -8.21 0.90 -14.85
CA GLU A 52 -9.17 1.44 -13.88
C GLU A 52 -9.01 0.77 -12.51
N GLU A 53 -8.78 -0.54 -12.48
CA GLU A 53 -8.55 -1.29 -11.25
C GLU A 53 -7.23 -0.91 -10.58
N THR A 54 -6.13 -0.79 -11.33
CA THR A 54 -4.82 -0.36 -10.81
C THR A 54 -4.88 1.05 -10.23
N VAL A 55 -5.57 1.97 -10.91
CA VAL A 55 -5.83 3.33 -10.42
C VAL A 55 -6.64 3.29 -9.13
N GLU A 56 -7.76 2.55 -9.11
CA GLU A 56 -8.62 2.42 -7.93
C GLU A 56 -7.86 1.85 -6.73
N GLN A 57 -7.12 0.76 -6.90
CA GLN A 57 -6.34 0.13 -5.83
C GLN A 57 -5.19 1.04 -5.34
N SER A 58 -4.54 1.78 -6.25
CA SER A 58 -3.51 2.76 -5.87
C SER A 58 -4.10 3.89 -5.01
N MET A 59 -5.24 4.45 -5.42
CA MET A 59 -5.96 5.47 -4.65
C MET A 59 -6.42 4.93 -3.29
N ILE A 60 -6.97 3.72 -3.24
CA ILE A 60 -7.35 3.03 -1.99
C ILE A 60 -6.15 2.95 -1.05
N SER A 61 -4.97 2.59 -1.57
CA SER A 61 -3.78 2.47 -0.74
C SER A 61 -3.31 3.81 -0.17
N LEU A 62 -3.27 4.86 -1.00
CA LEU A 62 -2.91 6.20 -0.56
C LEU A 62 -3.90 6.75 0.48
N LEU A 63 -5.20 6.54 0.27
CA LEU A 63 -6.26 6.92 1.22
C LEU A 63 -6.19 6.13 2.53
N ALA A 64 -5.75 4.88 2.48
CA ALA A 64 -5.53 4.04 3.66
C ALA A 64 -4.22 4.37 4.40
N GLY A 65 -3.37 5.25 3.86
CA GLY A 65 -2.07 5.58 4.46
C GLY A 65 -0.98 4.54 4.17
N GLY A 66 -1.15 3.72 3.13
CA GLY A 66 -0.29 2.59 2.80
C GLY A 66 0.70 2.83 1.67
N HIS A 67 1.56 1.83 1.45
CA HIS A 67 2.47 1.71 0.31
C HIS A 67 1.95 0.66 -0.67
N VAL A 68 2.37 0.75 -1.94
CA VAL A 68 1.91 -0.14 -3.01
C VAL A 68 3.11 -0.81 -3.68
N LEU A 69 2.95 -2.09 -3.98
CA LEU A 69 3.84 -2.85 -4.86
C LEU A 69 3.14 -3.13 -6.19
N LEU A 70 3.62 -2.53 -7.28
CA LEU A 70 3.10 -2.70 -8.64
C LEU A 70 3.90 -3.79 -9.36
N ILE A 71 3.28 -4.94 -9.61
CA ILE A 71 3.89 -6.03 -10.38
C ILE A 71 3.41 -5.93 -11.81
N GLY A 72 4.31 -5.84 -12.78
CA GLY A 72 3.91 -5.85 -14.18
C GLY A 72 5.09 -5.76 -15.11
N VAL A 73 4.89 -6.08 -16.37
CA VAL A 73 5.93 -5.96 -17.40
C VAL A 73 6.25 -4.48 -17.70
N PRO A 74 7.38 -4.19 -18.37
CA PRO A 74 7.70 -2.84 -18.85
C PRO A 74 6.63 -2.32 -19.83
N GLY A 75 6.49 -0.99 -19.90
CA GLY A 75 5.60 -0.35 -20.88
C GLY A 75 4.13 -0.20 -20.44
N LEU A 76 3.71 -0.72 -19.29
CA LEU A 76 2.35 -0.59 -18.78
C LEU A 76 2.06 0.74 -18.06
N ALA A 77 2.62 1.85 -18.54
CA ALA A 77 2.38 3.21 -18.01
C ALA A 77 2.50 3.39 -16.47
N LYS A 78 3.19 2.48 -15.75
CA LYS A 78 3.34 2.52 -14.27
C LYS A 78 3.96 3.83 -13.80
N THR A 79 5.02 4.29 -14.48
CA THR A 79 5.66 5.59 -14.21
C THR A 79 4.66 6.74 -14.36
N ARG A 80 3.92 6.75 -15.48
CA ARG A 80 2.91 7.78 -15.77
C ARG A 80 1.79 7.79 -14.73
N LEU A 81 1.41 6.63 -14.20
CA LEU A 81 0.43 6.52 -13.12
C LEU A 81 0.94 7.21 -11.84
N VAL A 82 2.19 6.95 -11.43
CA VAL A 82 2.74 7.58 -10.22
C VAL A 82 2.85 9.09 -10.37
N ASP A 83 3.36 9.57 -11.51
CA ASP A 83 3.48 11.00 -11.80
C ASP A 83 2.11 11.69 -11.80
N CYS A 84 1.11 11.04 -12.42
CA CYS A 84 -0.27 11.51 -12.44
C CYS A 84 -0.86 11.57 -11.02
N LEU A 85 -0.69 10.53 -10.21
CA LEU A 85 -1.16 10.50 -8.82
C LEU A 85 -0.50 11.61 -8.00
N GLY A 86 0.82 11.80 -8.11
CA GLY A 86 1.53 12.87 -7.42
C GLY A 86 0.97 14.25 -7.77
N LYS A 87 0.74 14.50 -9.06
CA LYS A 87 0.21 15.78 -9.54
C LYS A 87 -1.24 16.02 -9.12
N VAL A 88 -2.12 15.04 -9.30
CA VAL A 88 -3.56 15.17 -9.02
C VAL A 88 -3.82 15.27 -7.50
N LEU A 89 -3.00 14.60 -6.68
CA LEU A 89 -3.11 14.61 -5.22
C LEU A 89 -2.30 15.74 -4.56
N GLY A 90 -1.55 16.53 -5.34
CA GLY A 90 -0.78 17.67 -4.85
C GLY A 90 0.35 17.23 -3.91
N LEU A 91 1.05 16.16 -4.27
CA LEU A 91 2.17 15.59 -3.53
C LEU A 91 3.49 15.94 -4.22
N ASP A 92 4.51 16.25 -3.42
CA ASP A 92 5.89 16.25 -3.92
C ASP A 92 6.29 14.82 -4.28
N ALA A 93 6.53 14.58 -5.57
CA ALA A 93 6.81 13.26 -6.10
C ALA A 93 8.27 13.17 -6.57
N LYS A 94 8.97 12.12 -6.15
CA LYS A 94 10.32 11.80 -6.61
C LYS A 94 10.36 10.38 -7.17
N ARG A 95 11.29 10.14 -8.08
CA ARG A 95 11.53 8.83 -8.69
C ARG A 95 12.96 8.40 -8.45
N VAL A 96 13.12 7.13 -8.09
CA VAL A 96 14.42 6.44 -8.06
C VAL A 96 14.33 5.18 -8.91
N GLN A 97 15.31 5.00 -9.79
CA GLN A 97 15.50 3.74 -10.51
C GLN A 97 16.38 2.85 -9.65
N CYS A 98 15.90 1.68 -9.28
CA CYS A 98 16.72 0.71 -8.57
C CYS A 98 17.65 -0.01 -9.55
N THR A 99 18.95 0.10 -9.27
CA THR A 99 20.01 -0.58 -9.99
C THR A 99 20.87 -1.38 -9.00
N PRO A 100 21.64 -2.39 -9.46
CA PRO A 100 22.46 -3.22 -8.57
C PRO A 100 23.52 -2.43 -7.77
N ASP A 101 23.96 -1.30 -8.31
CA ASP A 101 24.94 -0.39 -7.73
C ASP A 101 24.32 0.70 -6.83
N LEU A 102 22.99 0.82 -6.79
CA LEU A 102 22.31 1.81 -5.97
C LEU A 102 22.63 1.59 -4.48
N MET A 103 23.19 2.60 -3.83
CA MET A 103 23.59 2.54 -2.43
C MET A 103 22.47 3.05 -1.52
N PRO A 104 22.43 2.63 -0.23
CA PRO A 104 21.46 3.15 0.73
C PRO A 104 21.49 4.68 0.82
N ALA A 105 22.68 5.28 0.75
CA ALA A 105 22.89 6.73 0.80
C ALA A 105 22.22 7.48 -0.36
N ASP A 106 22.09 6.85 -1.53
CA ASP A 106 21.41 7.42 -2.69
C ASP A 106 19.88 7.47 -2.50
N ILE A 107 19.36 6.71 -1.54
CA ILE A 107 17.93 6.69 -1.17
C ILE A 107 17.66 7.57 0.03
N ILE A 108 18.42 7.39 1.12
CA ILE A 108 18.16 8.06 2.41
C ILE A 108 18.86 9.41 2.53
N GLY A 109 19.81 9.73 1.66
CA GLY A 109 20.67 10.90 1.77
C GLY A 109 22.04 10.60 2.35
N SER A 110 22.95 11.56 2.24
CA SER A 110 24.34 11.45 2.67
C SER A 110 24.83 12.74 3.32
N GLU A 111 25.87 12.64 4.13
CA GLU A 111 26.59 13.81 4.63
C GLU A 111 27.81 14.08 3.75
N VAL A 112 27.91 15.31 3.26
CA VAL A 112 29.07 15.78 2.53
C VAL A 112 29.83 16.80 3.37
N LEU A 113 31.15 16.78 3.28
CA LEU A 113 31.99 17.78 3.92
C LEU A 113 32.04 19.01 3.02
N GLU A 114 31.43 20.10 3.46
CA GLU A 114 31.44 21.38 2.77
C GLU A 114 32.50 22.28 3.44
N GLU A 115 33.38 22.85 2.62
CA GLU A 115 34.38 23.82 3.07
C GLU A 115 33.81 25.21 2.81
N SER A 116 33.55 25.96 3.88
CA SER A 116 33.09 27.35 3.77
C SER A 116 34.19 28.24 3.19
N ASP A 117 33.81 29.40 2.65
CA ASP A 117 34.74 30.46 2.18
C ASP A 117 35.74 30.92 3.25
N THR A 118 35.49 30.58 4.52
CA THR A 118 36.36 30.87 5.68
C THR A 118 37.33 29.73 6.05
N GLY A 119 37.36 28.63 5.29
CA GLY A 119 38.21 27.45 5.56
C GLY A 119 37.69 26.53 6.67
N LYS A 120 36.51 26.81 7.25
CA LYS A 120 35.87 25.89 8.19
C LYS A 120 35.17 24.77 7.44
N ARG A 121 35.45 23.53 7.83
CA ARG A 121 34.81 22.31 7.33
C ARG A 121 33.58 21.99 8.18
N ALA A 122 32.42 21.87 7.54
CA ALA A 122 31.18 21.48 8.19
C ALA A 122 30.54 20.31 7.42
N PHE A 123 29.91 19.39 8.14
CA PHE A 123 29.11 18.34 7.51
C PHE A 123 27.73 18.91 7.15
N ARG A 124 27.35 18.80 5.88
CA ARG A 124 26.03 19.16 5.37
C ARG A 124 25.31 17.90 4.93
N PHE A 125 24.08 17.72 5.42
CA PHE A 125 23.21 16.65 4.98
C PHE A 125 22.56 17.00 3.64
N ILE A 126 22.66 16.10 2.68
CA ILE A 126 21.95 16.15 1.40
C ILE A 126 20.82 15.13 1.47
N GLU A 127 19.59 15.63 1.39
CA GLU A 127 18.39 14.80 1.42
C GLU A 127 18.31 13.87 0.21
N GLY A 128 18.08 12.59 0.46
CA GLY A 128 17.79 11.61 -0.58
C GLY A 128 16.35 11.71 -1.12
N PRO A 129 16.00 10.90 -2.13
CA PRO A 129 14.66 10.89 -2.74
C PRO A 129 13.53 10.50 -1.78
N VAL A 130 13.81 9.83 -0.66
CA VAL A 130 12.79 9.56 0.38
C VAL A 130 12.25 10.83 1.05
N PHE A 131 12.95 11.96 0.96
CA PHE A 131 12.43 13.27 1.36
C PHE A 131 11.52 13.82 0.26
N SER A 132 10.39 13.16 0.09
CA SER A 132 9.26 13.51 -0.77
C SER A 132 7.98 12.98 -0.12
N GLN A 133 6.82 13.31 -0.68
CA GLN A 133 5.52 12.79 -0.19
C GLN A 133 5.09 11.53 -0.95
N LEU A 134 5.53 11.39 -2.20
CA LEU A 134 5.29 10.22 -3.03
C LEU A 134 6.60 9.78 -3.72
N LEU A 135 7.15 8.65 -3.30
CA LEU A 135 8.34 8.08 -3.90
C LEU A 135 7.98 6.93 -4.84
N MET A 136 8.36 7.03 -6.11
CA MET A 136 8.41 5.90 -7.03
C MET A 136 9.75 5.18 -6.90
N ALA A 137 9.72 3.89 -6.55
CA ALA A 137 10.91 3.03 -6.54
C ALA A 137 10.79 1.99 -7.67
N ASP A 138 11.36 2.31 -8.83
CA ASP A 138 11.24 1.49 -10.03
C ASP A 138 12.18 0.29 -9.96
N GLU A 139 11.66 -0.92 -10.23
CA GLU A 139 12.42 -2.18 -10.22
C GLU A 139 13.10 -2.47 -8.88
N ILE A 140 12.37 -2.34 -7.77
CA ILE A 140 12.92 -2.49 -6.40
C ILE A 140 13.69 -3.80 -6.18
N ASN A 141 13.37 -4.85 -6.94
CA ASN A 141 14.09 -6.12 -6.92
C ASN A 141 15.51 -6.03 -7.50
N ARG A 142 15.91 -4.99 -8.23
CA ARG A 142 17.29 -4.82 -8.71
C ARG A 142 18.22 -4.17 -7.69
N ALA A 143 17.67 -3.48 -6.70
CA ALA A 143 18.47 -2.90 -5.62
C ALA A 143 19.04 -3.99 -4.71
N SER A 144 20.25 -3.76 -4.17
CA SER A 144 20.84 -4.67 -3.20
C SER A 144 19.95 -4.86 -1.96
N PRO A 145 20.02 -6.01 -1.25
CA PRO A 145 19.23 -6.23 -0.03
C PRO A 145 19.41 -5.15 1.04
N ARG A 146 20.59 -4.55 1.12
CA ARG A 146 20.88 -3.45 2.05
C ARG A 146 20.13 -2.17 1.65
N THR A 147 20.10 -1.85 0.36
CA THR A 147 19.39 -0.70 -0.19
C THR A 147 17.88 -0.86 -0.08
N GLN A 148 17.36 -2.06 -0.37
CA GLN A 148 15.95 -2.41 -0.12
C GLN A 148 15.59 -2.20 1.36
N SER A 149 16.44 -2.69 2.28
CA SER A 149 16.21 -2.55 3.72
C SER A 149 16.15 -1.10 4.18
N ALA A 150 17.01 -0.23 3.63
CA ALA A 150 17.01 1.20 3.95
C ALA A 150 15.71 1.89 3.52
N LEU A 151 15.22 1.62 2.30
CA LEU A 151 13.93 2.13 1.82
C LEU A 151 12.76 1.64 2.68
N LEU A 152 12.74 0.34 3.00
CA LEU A 152 11.67 -0.26 3.79
C LEU A 152 11.67 0.19 5.25
N GLN A 153 12.85 0.52 5.80
CA GLN A 153 12.97 1.14 7.11
C GLN A 153 12.37 2.56 7.07
N ALA A 154 12.70 3.36 6.06
CA ALA A 154 12.13 4.68 5.86
C ALA A 154 10.59 4.64 5.76
N MET A 155 10.05 3.64 5.03
CA MET A 155 8.60 3.37 4.95
C MET A 155 7.98 3.10 6.32
N GLN A 156 8.63 2.28 7.15
CA GLN A 156 8.06 1.84 8.43
C GLN A 156 8.21 2.87 9.55
N GLU A 157 9.32 3.61 9.57
CA GLU A 157 9.66 4.55 10.64
C GLU A 157 9.28 6.00 10.33
N HIS A 158 9.00 6.34 9.07
CA HIS A 158 8.73 7.70 8.60
C HIS A 158 9.83 8.73 8.97
N LYS A 159 11.06 8.24 9.14
CA LYS A 159 12.27 9.00 9.45
C LYS A 159 13.49 8.22 8.98
N VAL A 160 14.61 8.91 8.79
CA VAL A 160 15.91 8.31 8.48
C VAL A 160 16.97 8.79 9.45
N SER A 161 17.97 7.95 9.71
CA SER A 161 19.11 8.31 10.57
C SER A 161 20.40 8.25 9.77
N VAL A 162 21.09 9.39 9.66
CA VAL A 162 22.36 9.55 8.93
C VAL A 162 23.30 10.37 9.80
N GLY A 163 24.57 9.96 9.90
CA GLY A 163 25.59 10.70 10.68
C GLY A 163 25.32 10.79 12.19
N GLY A 164 24.44 9.95 12.75
CA GLY A 164 24.00 10.04 14.14
C GLY A 164 22.84 11.02 14.38
N HIS A 165 22.35 11.69 13.34
CA HIS A 165 21.18 12.56 13.38
C HIS A 165 19.96 11.87 12.77
N THR A 166 18.79 12.10 13.35
CA THR A 166 17.51 11.58 12.83
C THR A 166 16.71 12.69 12.18
N TYR A 167 16.26 12.45 10.96
CA TYR A 167 15.51 13.38 10.12
C TYR A 167 14.11 12.81 9.83
N PRO A 168 13.03 13.53 10.19
CA PRO A 168 11.66 13.09 9.85
C PRO A 168 11.40 13.24 8.36
N LEU A 169 10.63 12.30 7.78
CA LEU A 169 10.21 12.41 6.37
C LEU A 169 9.00 13.34 6.22
N PRO A 170 8.86 14.03 5.06
CA PRO A 170 7.67 14.81 4.74
C PRO A 170 6.39 13.98 4.84
N GLN A 171 5.29 14.60 5.27
CA GLN A 171 4.01 13.92 5.45
C GLN A 171 2.95 14.46 4.46
N PRO A 172 2.08 13.60 3.89
CA PRO A 172 2.11 12.14 4.03
C PRO A 172 3.29 11.54 3.24
N PHE A 173 3.81 10.39 3.66
CA PHE A 173 4.88 9.68 2.96
C PHE A 173 4.39 8.35 2.39
N HIS A 174 4.43 8.21 1.07
CA HIS A 174 4.02 7.00 0.35
C HIS A 174 5.11 6.51 -0.58
N VAL A 175 5.10 5.20 -0.83
CA VAL A 175 6.03 4.54 -1.75
C VAL A 175 5.21 3.67 -2.69
N LEU A 176 5.38 3.90 -3.99
CA LEU A 176 4.88 3.05 -5.06
C LEU A 176 6.11 2.36 -5.67
N ALA A 177 6.36 1.13 -5.24
CA ALA A 177 7.46 0.32 -5.75
C ALA A 177 6.99 -0.49 -6.95
N THR A 178 7.82 -0.67 -7.97
CA THR A 178 7.51 -1.54 -9.11
C THR A 178 8.44 -2.76 -9.13
N GLN A 179 7.94 -3.87 -9.67
CA GLN A 179 8.77 -5.02 -10.02
C GLN A 179 8.39 -5.54 -11.41
N ASN A 180 9.41 -5.91 -12.17
CA ASN A 180 9.25 -6.65 -13.41
C ASN A 180 9.38 -8.15 -13.12
N PRO A 181 8.31 -8.95 -13.27
CA PRO A 181 8.35 -10.39 -12.97
C PRO A 181 9.18 -11.20 -13.97
N LEU A 182 9.49 -10.64 -15.15
CA LEU A 182 10.26 -11.33 -16.20
C LEU A 182 11.79 -11.17 -16.02
N GLU A 183 12.23 -10.22 -15.19
CA GLU A 183 13.64 -9.92 -15.00
C GLU A 183 14.29 -10.96 -14.08
N GLN A 184 15.16 -11.82 -14.63
CA GLN A 184 15.82 -12.89 -13.87
C GLN A 184 17.29 -12.59 -13.56
N GLU A 185 17.92 -11.66 -14.29
CA GLU A 185 19.33 -11.31 -14.10
C GLU A 185 19.51 -10.15 -13.14
N GLY A 186 20.42 -10.29 -12.17
CA GLY A 186 20.76 -9.21 -11.25
C GLY A 186 19.62 -8.78 -10.32
N THR A 187 18.69 -9.68 -10.02
CA THR A 187 17.56 -9.41 -9.13
C THR A 187 17.71 -10.10 -7.76
N TYR A 188 17.23 -9.41 -6.74
CA TYR A 188 17.16 -9.81 -5.34
C TYR A 188 15.68 -9.79 -4.93
N PRO A 189 15.05 -10.97 -4.76
CA PRO A 189 13.65 -11.03 -4.35
C PRO A 189 13.49 -10.41 -2.96
N LEU A 190 12.40 -9.67 -2.76
CA LEU A 190 12.08 -9.16 -1.43
C LEU A 190 11.63 -10.33 -0.54
N PRO A 191 12.24 -10.52 0.64
CA PRO A 191 11.74 -11.43 1.64
C PRO A 191 10.27 -11.15 2.01
N GLU A 192 9.56 -12.18 2.44
CA GLU A 192 8.14 -12.11 2.79
C GLU A 192 7.86 -11.07 3.88
N ALA A 193 8.76 -10.98 4.87
CA ALA A 193 8.69 -9.98 5.93
C ALA A 193 8.82 -8.53 5.41
N GLN A 194 9.45 -8.35 4.26
CA GLN A 194 9.55 -7.06 3.57
C GLN A 194 8.32 -6.76 2.76
N LEU A 195 7.83 -7.73 1.99
CA LEU A 195 6.60 -7.62 1.22
C LEU A 195 5.40 -7.24 2.10
N ASP A 196 5.30 -7.81 3.30
CA ASP A 196 4.20 -7.54 4.22
C ASP A 196 4.07 -6.07 4.67
N ARG A 197 5.11 -5.24 4.46
CA ARG A 197 5.08 -3.78 4.68
C ARG A 197 4.27 -3.02 3.63
N PHE A 198 4.03 -3.60 2.45
CA PHE A 198 3.17 -3.02 1.44
C PHE A 198 1.71 -3.31 1.78
N LEU A 199 0.84 -2.30 1.69
CA LEU A 199 -0.59 -2.49 1.97
C LEU A 199 -1.19 -3.40 0.91
N LEU A 200 -0.95 -3.08 -0.37
CA LEU A 200 -1.43 -3.81 -1.54
C LEU A 200 -0.27 -4.21 -2.46
N GLN A 201 -0.34 -5.43 -3.00
CA GLN A 201 0.34 -5.82 -4.23
C GLN A 201 -0.68 -5.77 -5.37
N ILE A 202 -0.39 -4.99 -6.41
CA ILE A 202 -1.28 -4.80 -7.56
C ILE A 202 -0.59 -5.39 -8.79
N ASP A 203 -1.22 -6.40 -9.39
CA ASP A 203 -0.77 -6.95 -10.66
C ASP A 203 -1.33 -6.07 -11.79
N VAL A 204 -0.45 -5.47 -12.59
CA VAL A 204 -0.80 -4.60 -13.71
C VAL A 204 -0.80 -5.44 -14.98
N HIS A 205 -1.96 -5.53 -15.62
CA HIS A 205 -2.18 -6.30 -16.84
C HIS A 205 -2.13 -5.40 -18.08
N TYR A 206 -2.02 -6.03 -19.25
CA TYR A 206 -2.18 -5.33 -20.53
C TYR A 206 -3.60 -4.76 -20.63
N PRO A 207 -3.77 -3.55 -21.20
CA PRO A 207 -5.08 -2.97 -21.43
C PRO A 207 -5.89 -3.80 -22.43
N SER A 208 -7.21 -3.60 -22.45
CA SER A 208 -8.06 -4.16 -23.50
C SER A 208 -7.71 -3.55 -24.87
N LEU A 209 -8.10 -4.22 -25.95
CA LEU A 209 -7.87 -3.73 -27.32
C LEU A 209 -8.37 -2.30 -27.53
N ASP A 210 -9.54 -1.96 -27.00
CA ASP A 210 -10.13 -0.63 -27.14
C ASP A 210 -9.37 0.42 -26.32
N ALA A 211 -8.97 0.07 -25.10
CA ALA A 211 -8.16 0.93 -24.26
C ALA A 211 -6.74 1.13 -24.83
N GLU A 212 -6.15 0.08 -25.41
CA GLU A 212 -4.85 0.15 -26.09
C GLU A 212 -4.93 1.01 -27.35
N ARG A 213 -5.99 0.86 -28.16
CA ARG A 213 -6.25 1.74 -29.30
C ARG A 213 -6.36 3.20 -28.86
N GLN A 214 -7.11 3.48 -27.81
CA GLN A 214 -7.25 4.84 -27.28
C GLN A 214 -5.92 5.38 -26.77
N MET A 215 -5.16 4.56 -26.03
CA MET A 215 -3.82 4.89 -25.57
C MET A 215 -2.94 5.28 -26.76
N LEU A 216 -2.86 4.47 -27.82
CA LEU A 216 -2.06 4.76 -29.01
C LEU A 216 -2.45 6.08 -29.67
N ILE A 217 -3.74 6.38 -29.81
CA ILE A 217 -4.21 7.63 -30.43
C ILE A 217 -3.81 8.84 -29.57
N VAL A 218 -3.99 8.77 -28.25
CA VAL A 218 -3.74 9.89 -27.35
C VAL A 218 -2.25 10.12 -27.14
N THR A 219 -1.45 9.06 -26.94
CA THR A 219 -0.01 9.19 -26.66
C THR A 219 0.82 9.51 -27.90
N THR A 220 0.32 9.24 -29.11
CA THR A 220 0.98 9.64 -30.37
C THR A 220 0.41 10.92 -30.98
N GLY A 221 -0.62 11.49 -30.35
CA GLY A 221 -1.20 12.77 -30.73
C GLY A 221 -0.29 13.97 -30.39
N SER A 222 -0.66 15.16 -30.87
CA SER A 222 0.10 16.40 -30.64
C SER A 222 -0.25 17.11 -29.34
N VAL A 223 -1.19 16.60 -28.54
CA VAL A 223 -1.68 17.22 -27.31
C VAL A 223 -1.48 16.26 -26.14
N ASP A 224 -0.56 16.60 -25.24
CA ASP A 224 -0.45 15.92 -23.97
C ASP A 224 -1.52 16.42 -23.00
N ALA A 225 -2.38 15.51 -22.53
CA ALA A 225 -3.28 15.80 -21.43
C ALA A 225 -2.48 15.97 -20.14
N GLU A 226 -2.49 17.18 -19.57
CA GLU A 226 -1.82 17.46 -18.30
C GLU A 226 -2.74 17.16 -17.11
N ALA A 227 -2.18 16.48 -16.11
CA ALA A 227 -2.87 16.22 -14.85
C ALA A 227 -3.12 17.53 -14.08
N ALA A 228 -4.38 17.86 -13.82
CA ALA A 228 -4.75 18.97 -12.95
C ALA A 228 -4.69 18.55 -11.48
N THR A 229 -4.13 19.40 -10.63
CA THR A 229 -4.15 19.20 -9.18
C THR A 229 -5.57 19.38 -8.62
N VAL A 230 -6.10 18.35 -7.97
CA VAL A 230 -7.47 18.32 -7.42
C VAL A 230 -7.47 18.32 -5.90
N LEU A 231 -6.49 17.66 -5.28
CA LEU A 231 -6.27 17.68 -3.83
C LEU A 231 -4.89 18.27 -3.52
N SER A 232 -4.75 18.77 -2.31
CA SER A 232 -3.46 19.07 -1.68
C SER A 232 -3.05 17.94 -0.73
N ALA A 233 -1.77 17.88 -0.38
CA ALA A 233 -1.26 16.95 0.64
C ALA A 233 -2.02 17.03 1.98
N ALA A 234 -2.36 18.24 2.44
CA ALA A 234 -3.10 18.44 3.68
C ALA A 234 -4.52 17.84 3.63
N GLU A 235 -5.17 17.95 2.47
CA GLU A 235 -6.50 17.37 2.22
C GLU A 235 -6.43 15.85 2.09
N LEU A 236 -5.36 15.30 1.49
CA LEU A 236 -5.13 13.85 1.48
C LEU A 236 -4.94 13.33 2.92
N MET A 237 -4.17 14.02 3.75
CA MET A 237 -4.03 13.63 5.17
C MET A 237 -5.36 13.73 5.93
N ALA A 238 -6.21 14.71 5.62
CA ALA A 238 -7.55 14.80 6.17
C ALA A 238 -8.43 13.61 5.72
N ALA A 239 -8.36 13.24 4.44
CA ALA A 239 -9.01 12.05 3.90
C ALA A 239 -8.55 10.77 4.61
N GLN A 240 -7.24 10.60 4.84
CA GLN A 240 -6.70 9.46 5.59
C GLN A 240 -7.20 9.39 7.03
N ARG A 241 -7.37 10.53 7.70
CA ARG A 241 -8.00 10.59 9.04
C ARG A 241 -9.47 10.22 8.98
N LEU A 242 -10.19 10.66 7.95
CA LEU A 242 -11.58 10.31 7.73
C LEU A 242 -11.78 8.81 7.49
N VAL A 243 -10.94 8.18 6.65
CA VAL A 243 -10.96 6.72 6.41
C VAL A 243 -10.90 5.93 7.72
N ARG A 244 -10.10 6.38 8.69
CA ARG A 244 -9.99 5.71 10.00
C ARG A 244 -11.25 5.87 10.87
N ARG A 245 -12.04 6.92 10.66
CA ARG A 245 -13.29 7.23 11.38
C ARG A 245 -14.52 6.54 10.77
N ILE A 246 -14.46 6.05 9.54
CA ILE A 246 -15.58 5.36 8.89
C ILE A 246 -15.97 4.13 9.72
N PRO A 247 -17.24 4.02 10.14
CA PRO A 247 -17.71 2.86 10.90
C PRO A 247 -17.66 1.60 10.04
N ILE A 248 -17.38 0.46 10.68
CA ILE A 248 -17.41 -0.85 10.05
C ILE A 248 -18.38 -1.75 10.81
N GLY A 249 -19.30 -2.39 10.09
CA GLY A 249 -20.26 -3.29 10.71
C GLY A 249 -19.62 -4.62 11.12
N ASP A 250 -20.14 -5.24 12.18
CA ASP A 250 -19.63 -6.50 12.73
C ASP A 250 -19.55 -7.62 11.68
N LYS A 251 -20.51 -7.68 10.75
CA LYS A 251 -20.50 -8.64 9.64
C LYS A 251 -19.26 -8.52 8.76
N VAL A 252 -18.79 -7.29 8.51
CA VAL A 252 -17.59 -7.04 7.70
C VAL A 252 -16.33 -7.39 8.49
N VAL A 253 -16.30 -7.08 9.79
CA VAL A 253 -15.21 -7.50 10.68
C VAL A 253 -15.09 -9.02 10.72
N GLU A 254 -16.21 -9.72 10.90
CA GLU A 254 -16.25 -11.19 10.90
C GLU A 254 -15.85 -11.77 9.55
N ALA A 255 -16.30 -11.17 8.43
CA ALA A 255 -15.86 -11.57 7.10
C ALA A 255 -14.33 -11.46 6.93
N ILE A 256 -13.72 -10.35 7.38
CA ILE A 256 -12.26 -10.18 7.36
C ILE A 256 -11.57 -11.26 8.21
N LEU A 257 -12.07 -11.50 9.43
CA LEU A 257 -11.49 -12.50 10.32
C LEU A 257 -11.60 -13.90 9.73
N ARG A 258 -12.77 -14.27 9.20
CA ARG A 258 -13.00 -15.55 8.54
C ARG A 258 -12.08 -15.74 7.34
N LEU A 259 -11.94 -14.74 6.48
CA LEU A 259 -11.06 -14.78 5.31
C LEU A 259 -9.59 -15.01 5.72
N VAL A 260 -9.08 -14.19 6.65
CA VAL A 260 -7.68 -14.26 7.10
C VAL A 260 -7.39 -15.57 7.82
N ARG A 261 -8.29 -16.03 8.70
CA ARG A 261 -8.11 -17.31 9.41
C ARG A 261 -8.22 -18.51 8.48
N ALA A 262 -9.15 -18.50 7.54
CA ALA A 262 -9.28 -19.57 6.55
C ALA A 262 -8.06 -19.66 5.62
N GLY A 263 -7.30 -18.57 5.42
CA GLY A 263 -6.05 -18.57 4.67
C GLY A 263 -4.83 -19.14 5.42
N ARG A 264 -4.98 -19.55 6.69
CA ARG A 264 -3.87 -20.07 7.52
C ARG A 264 -3.87 -21.60 7.53
N PRO A 265 -2.87 -22.28 6.94
CA PRO A 265 -2.86 -23.74 6.84
C PRO A 265 -2.97 -24.45 8.20
N GLU A 266 -2.43 -23.88 9.27
CA GLU A 266 -2.47 -24.43 10.62
C GLU A 266 -3.85 -24.38 11.30
N SER A 267 -4.76 -23.52 10.82
CA SER A 267 -6.08 -23.29 11.46
C SER A 267 -7.27 -23.29 10.50
N SER A 268 -7.03 -23.54 9.22
CA SER A 268 -8.06 -23.55 8.18
C SER A 268 -8.85 -24.86 8.21
N ASP A 269 -10.15 -24.79 7.93
CA ASP A 269 -10.97 -25.97 7.68
C ASP A 269 -11.00 -26.38 6.20
N ILE A 270 -10.32 -25.62 5.33
CA ILE A 270 -10.28 -25.85 3.88
C ILE A 270 -9.10 -26.77 3.56
N GLU A 271 -9.40 -27.98 3.07
CA GLU A 271 -8.37 -28.98 2.76
C GLU A 271 -7.36 -28.50 1.73
N ASP A 272 -7.82 -27.77 0.71
CA ASP A 272 -6.95 -27.15 -0.30
C ASP A 272 -5.94 -26.18 0.31
N VAL A 273 -6.33 -25.43 1.34
CA VAL A 273 -5.43 -24.49 2.03
C VAL A 273 -4.37 -25.26 2.81
N LYS A 274 -4.79 -26.28 3.59
CA LYS A 274 -3.88 -27.16 4.33
C LYS A 274 -2.87 -27.85 3.43
N LYS A 275 -3.34 -28.38 2.29
CA LYS A 275 -2.52 -29.15 1.35
C LYS A 275 -1.56 -28.25 0.57
N ASN A 276 -1.98 -27.06 0.16
CA ASN A 276 -1.26 -26.28 -0.85
C ASN A 276 -0.46 -25.09 -0.31
N LEU A 277 -0.79 -24.57 0.87
CA LEU A 277 -0.09 -23.41 1.44
C LEU A 277 1.08 -23.83 2.34
N ALA A 278 2.21 -23.14 2.20
CA ALA A 278 3.34 -23.23 3.11
C ALA A 278 3.14 -22.36 4.36
N TRP A 279 2.55 -21.18 4.19
CA TRP A 279 2.20 -20.25 5.26
C TRP A 279 1.07 -19.32 4.81
N GLY A 280 0.36 -18.75 5.77
CA GLY A 280 -0.83 -17.94 5.55
C GLY A 280 -0.76 -16.52 6.14
N PRO A 281 -1.81 -15.72 5.97
CA PRO A 281 -1.78 -14.30 6.25
C PRO A 281 -1.78 -13.99 7.76
N GLY A 282 -0.85 -13.10 8.16
CA GLY A 282 -0.75 -12.60 9.53
C GLY A 282 -1.80 -11.53 9.88
N PRO A 283 -1.79 -10.99 11.12
CA PRO A 283 -2.73 -9.96 11.57
C PRO A 283 -2.75 -8.69 10.71
N ARG A 284 -1.61 -8.35 10.08
CA ARG A 284 -1.49 -7.20 9.18
C ARG A 284 -2.38 -7.32 7.94
N ALA A 285 -2.67 -8.53 7.46
CA ALA A 285 -3.64 -8.72 6.39
C ALA A 285 -5.05 -8.26 6.81
N GLY A 286 -5.46 -8.56 8.03
CA GLY A 286 -6.74 -8.11 8.57
C GLY A 286 -6.81 -6.59 8.75
N GLN A 287 -5.73 -5.98 9.23
CA GLN A 287 -5.60 -4.51 9.32
C GLN A 287 -5.64 -3.86 7.93
N ALA A 288 -4.96 -4.45 6.96
CA ALA A 288 -4.96 -3.99 5.58
C ALA A 288 -6.36 -4.05 4.95
N LEU A 289 -7.06 -5.18 5.08
CA LEU A 289 -8.45 -5.31 4.62
C LEU A 289 -9.38 -4.31 5.30
N MET A 290 -9.22 -4.09 6.60
CA MET A 290 -10.02 -3.12 7.36
C MET A 290 -9.89 -1.70 6.80
N LEU A 291 -8.65 -1.22 6.64
CA LEU A 291 -8.38 0.13 6.15
C LEU A 291 -8.72 0.28 4.66
N ALA A 292 -8.33 -0.70 3.83
CA ALA A 292 -8.58 -0.68 2.40
C ALA A 292 -10.09 -0.75 2.10
N SER A 293 -10.87 -1.54 2.84
CA SER A 293 -12.33 -1.61 2.65
C SER A 293 -13.01 -0.27 2.99
N ARG A 294 -12.59 0.40 4.06
CA ARG A 294 -13.07 1.76 4.39
C ARG A 294 -12.70 2.77 3.32
N ALA A 295 -11.46 2.73 2.83
CA ALA A 295 -11.00 3.60 1.76
C ALA A 295 -11.77 3.36 0.46
N ARG A 296 -12.08 2.10 0.13
CA ARG A 296 -12.89 1.75 -1.05
C ARG A 296 -14.33 2.23 -0.93
N ALA A 297 -14.96 2.05 0.23
CA ALA A 297 -16.29 2.59 0.49
C ALA A 297 -16.34 4.11 0.30
N LEU A 298 -15.38 4.83 0.88
CA LEU A 298 -15.24 6.28 0.71
C LEU A 298 -15.05 6.69 -0.75
N LEU A 299 -14.19 6.00 -1.48
CA LEU A 299 -13.91 6.25 -2.88
C LEU A 299 -15.16 6.07 -3.76
N GLN A 300 -16.08 5.19 -3.34
CA GLN A 300 -17.37 4.96 -3.98
C GLN A 300 -18.51 5.81 -3.42
N GLY A 301 -18.25 6.74 -2.50
CA GLY A 301 -19.29 7.59 -1.91
C GLY A 301 -20.17 6.90 -0.87
N ARG A 302 -19.75 5.73 -0.35
CA ARG A 302 -20.48 4.98 0.66
C ARG A 302 -19.98 5.32 2.07
N PHE A 303 -20.93 5.38 3.02
CA PHE A 303 -20.66 5.71 4.42
C PHE A 303 -20.15 4.54 5.27
N SER A 304 -20.20 3.32 4.74
CA SER A 304 -19.69 2.12 5.39
C SER A 304 -19.29 1.05 4.37
N PRO A 305 -18.26 0.25 4.65
CA PRO A 305 -17.86 -0.86 3.80
C PRO A 305 -18.86 -2.02 3.85
N SER A 306 -18.85 -2.86 2.82
CA SER A 306 -19.60 -4.11 2.71
C SER A 306 -18.67 -5.32 2.62
N ILE A 307 -19.24 -6.53 2.57
CA ILE A 307 -18.46 -7.77 2.35
C ILE A 307 -17.85 -7.78 0.93
N ASP A 308 -18.51 -7.15 -0.05
CA ASP A 308 -18.00 -7.02 -1.42
C ASP A 308 -16.70 -6.20 -1.48
N ASP A 309 -16.51 -5.27 -0.53
CA ASP A 309 -15.25 -4.55 -0.38
C ASP A 309 -14.12 -5.47 0.01
N VAL A 310 -14.37 -6.34 0.99
CA VAL A 310 -13.44 -7.35 1.48
C VAL A 310 -13.10 -8.34 0.36
N ALA A 311 -14.11 -8.80 -0.36
CA ALA A 311 -13.95 -9.74 -1.47
C ALA A 311 -13.06 -9.17 -2.58
N ALA A 312 -13.34 -7.96 -3.08
CA ALA A 312 -12.54 -7.43 -4.18
C ALA A 312 -11.15 -6.91 -3.75
N LEU A 313 -10.91 -6.72 -2.45
CA LEU A 313 -9.58 -6.39 -1.92
C LEU A 313 -8.81 -7.62 -1.42
N ALA A 314 -9.40 -8.81 -1.43
CA ALA A 314 -8.76 -10.03 -0.96
C ALA A 314 -7.50 -10.36 -1.77
N HIS A 315 -7.57 -10.31 -3.10
CA HIS A 315 -6.40 -10.53 -3.96
C HIS A 315 -5.24 -9.56 -3.68
N PRO A 316 -5.41 -8.23 -3.83
CA PRO A 316 -4.29 -7.32 -3.68
C PRO A 316 -3.75 -7.26 -2.24
N VAL A 317 -4.54 -7.65 -1.23
CA VAL A 317 -4.05 -7.72 0.16
C VAL A 317 -3.34 -9.06 0.47
N LEU A 318 -3.80 -10.18 -0.09
CA LEU A 318 -3.35 -11.51 0.33
C LEU A 318 -2.24 -12.11 -0.54
N ARG A 319 -2.11 -11.72 -1.82
CA ARG A 319 -1.16 -12.35 -2.76
C ARG A 319 0.29 -12.35 -2.27
N HIS A 320 0.73 -11.28 -1.62
CA HIS A 320 2.08 -11.16 -1.03
C HIS A 320 2.15 -11.59 0.44
N ARG A 321 1.05 -12.07 1.00
CA ARG A 321 0.90 -12.50 2.41
C ARG A 321 0.56 -13.99 2.53
N ILE A 322 0.70 -14.73 1.44
CA ILE A 322 0.45 -16.17 1.37
C ILE A 322 1.49 -16.76 0.43
N ALA A 323 2.01 -17.95 0.76
CA ALA A 323 2.85 -18.69 -0.19
C ALA A 323 2.40 -20.14 -0.35
N LEU A 324 2.44 -20.60 -1.61
CA LEU A 324 2.30 -22.00 -1.96
C LEU A 324 3.54 -22.79 -1.53
N ASN A 325 3.32 -24.03 -1.09
CA ASN A 325 4.40 -25.00 -0.91
C ASN A 325 4.92 -25.51 -2.28
N TYR A 326 6.05 -26.20 -2.25
CA TYR A 326 6.73 -26.66 -3.47
C TYR A 326 5.86 -27.63 -4.29
N GLY A 327 5.15 -28.56 -3.62
CA GLY A 327 4.27 -29.53 -4.28
C GLY A 327 3.14 -28.85 -5.05
N ALA A 328 2.46 -27.89 -4.43
CA ALA A 328 1.39 -27.13 -5.06
C ALA A 328 1.87 -26.36 -6.30
N ARG A 329 3.07 -25.77 -6.26
CA ARG A 329 3.67 -25.10 -7.42
C ARG A 329 3.94 -26.09 -8.56
N ALA A 330 4.44 -27.28 -8.23
CA ALA A 330 4.70 -28.33 -9.22
C ALA A 330 3.40 -28.88 -9.86
N GLU A 331 2.30 -28.92 -9.10
CA GLU A 331 0.96 -29.29 -9.58
C GLU A 331 0.25 -28.18 -10.37
N GLY A 332 0.88 -27.00 -10.54
CA GLY A 332 0.30 -25.87 -11.27
C GLY A 332 -0.79 -25.11 -10.50
N VAL A 333 -0.88 -25.29 -9.18
CA VAL A 333 -1.78 -24.50 -8.33
C VAL A 333 -1.33 -23.05 -8.31
N THR A 334 -2.29 -22.13 -8.44
CA THR A 334 -2.02 -20.68 -8.39
C THR A 334 -2.54 -20.08 -7.08
N LEU A 335 -1.87 -19.02 -6.60
CA LEU A 335 -2.36 -18.25 -5.45
C LEU A 335 -3.72 -17.63 -5.72
N GLY A 336 -3.98 -17.20 -6.97
CA GLY A 336 -5.28 -16.68 -7.40
C GLY A 336 -6.41 -17.66 -7.06
N ASN A 337 -6.30 -18.90 -7.52
CA ASN A 337 -7.32 -19.92 -7.30
C ASN A 337 -7.57 -20.21 -5.80
N ILE A 338 -6.52 -20.17 -4.97
CA ILE A 338 -6.68 -20.36 -3.52
C ILE A 338 -7.41 -19.15 -2.91
N ILE A 339 -7.05 -17.93 -3.30
CA ILE A 339 -7.71 -16.72 -2.81
C ILE A 339 -9.19 -16.69 -3.25
N ASP A 340 -9.51 -17.09 -4.49
CA ASP A 340 -10.89 -17.21 -4.97
C ASP A 340 -11.72 -18.16 -4.10
N ARG A 341 -11.13 -19.30 -3.71
CA ARG A 341 -11.78 -20.25 -2.79
C ARG A 341 -11.99 -19.67 -1.39
N LEU A 342 -11.05 -18.85 -0.91
CA LEU A 342 -11.20 -18.12 0.36
C LEU A 342 -12.33 -17.08 0.27
N ILE A 343 -12.41 -16.34 -0.84
CA ILE A 343 -13.49 -15.38 -1.10
C ILE A 343 -14.85 -16.08 -1.14
N GLY A 344 -14.94 -17.26 -1.77
CA GLY A 344 -16.17 -18.05 -1.82
C GLY A 344 -16.73 -18.48 -0.47
N GLN A 345 -15.96 -18.35 0.62
CA GLN A 345 -16.46 -18.56 1.99
C GLN A 345 -17.21 -17.37 2.57
N LEU A 346 -17.14 -16.19 1.95
CA LEU A 346 -17.70 -14.96 2.51
C LEU A 346 -19.23 -14.84 2.38
N GLY A 347 -19.87 -15.75 1.64
CA GLY A 347 -21.32 -15.77 1.41
C GLY A 347 -21.69 -15.07 0.12
#